data_AF-A0A3B8WS31-F1
#
_entry.id   AF-A0A3B8WS31-F1
#
_cell.length_a   1.000
_cell.length_b   1.000
_cell.length_c   1.000
_cell.angle_alpha   90.00
_cell.angle_beta   90.00
_cell.angle_gamma   90.00
#
_symmetry.space_group_name_H-M   'P 1'
#
loop_
_entity.id
_entity.type
_entity.pdbx_description
1 polymer ?
#
loop_
_entity_poly.entity_id
_entity_poly.type
_entity_poly.pdbx_seq_one_letter_code
_entity_poly.pdbx_strand_id
1 'polypeptide(L)' 'MARFKVISGGQSGVDRAALDSAMELGIECSGWCPRGRLAEDGPIPDHYPLTETES' A
#
# COMPACT_ATOMS: atom_id res chain seq x y z
N MET A 1 5.86 -3.70 -23.47
CA MET A 1 4.75 -2.99 -22.83
C MET A 1 5.27 -2.31 -21.58
N ALA A 2 4.92 -1.05 -21.33
CA ALA A 2 5.36 -0.36 -20.13
C ALA A 2 4.81 -1.10 -18.91
N ARG A 3 5.69 -1.66 -18.09
CA ARG A 3 5.35 -2.34 -16.83
C ARG A 3 5.46 -1.29 -15.74
N PHE A 4 4.34 -0.66 -15.41
CA PHE A 4 4.26 0.26 -14.30
C PHE A 4 3.90 -0.49 -13.02
N LYS A 5 4.20 0.14 -11.89
CA LYS A 5 3.95 -0.38 -10.55
C LYS A 5 3.25 0.69 -9.72
N VAL A 6 2.24 0.30 -8.96
CA VAL A 6 1.56 1.20 -8.02
C VAL A 6 2.38 1.28 -6.73
N ILE A 7 2.72 2.49 -6.31
CA ILE A 7 3.40 2.77 -5.04
C ILE A 7 2.47 3.60 -4.16
N SER A 8 2.25 3.19 -2.92
CA SER A 8 1.35 3.87 -1.97
C SER A 8 1.86 3.80 -0.52
N GLY A 9 1.41 4.71 0.34
CA GLY A 9 1.72 4.73 1.77
C GLY A 9 0.83 3.81 2.62
N GLY A 10 -0.28 3.32 2.05
CA GLY A 10 -1.23 2.46 2.73
C GLY A 10 -2.19 3.17 3.70
N GLN A 11 -2.25 4.51 3.65
CA GLN A 11 -3.25 5.28 4.41
C GLN A 11 -4.68 4.84 4.04
N SER A 12 -5.65 5.12 4.92
CA SER A 12 -7.07 5.02 4.58
C SER A 12 -7.41 5.79 3.29
N GLY A 13 -8.54 5.43 2.66
CA GLY A 13 -9.01 6.13 1.47
C GLY A 13 -8.21 5.78 0.22
N VAL A 14 -7.66 6.80 -0.46
CA VAL A 14 -7.11 6.67 -1.82
C VAL A 14 -5.91 5.72 -1.90
N ASP A 15 -5.11 5.68 -0.84
CA ASP A 15 -3.91 4.85 -0.78
C ASP A 15 -4.26 3.37 -0.84
N ARG A 16 -5.15 2.91 0.04
CA ARG A 16 -5.67 1.55 0.01
C ARG A 16 -6.48 1.26 -1.26
N ALA A 17 -7.29 2.20 -1.74
CA ALA A 17 -8.04 2.01 -2.99
C ALA A 17 -7.10 1.75 -4.20
N ALA A 18 -5.94 2.40 -4.24
CA ALA A 18 -4.93 2.17 -5.27
C ALA A 18 -4.28 0.78 -5.15
N LEU A 19 -3.97 0.34 -3.93
CA LEU A 19 -3.44 -0.99 -3.66
C LEU A 19 -4.45 -2.09 -3.98
N ASP A 20 -5.71 -1.92 -3.55
CA ASP A 20 -6.82 -2.85 -3.82
C ASP A 20 -7.01 -3.03 -5.32
N SER A 21 -7.12 -1.90 -6.06
CA SER A 21 -7.28 -1.92 -7.51
C SER A 21 -6.11 -2.60 -8.22
N ALA A 22 -4.88 -2.37 -7.76
CA ALA A 22 -3.70 -2.99 -8.34
C ALA A 22 -3.70 -4.51 -8.10
N MET A 23 -3.99 -4.94 -6.87
CA MET A 23 -4.08 -6.35 -6.50
C MET A 23 -5.19 -7.08 -7.28
N GLU A 24 -6.35 -6.46 -7.44
CA GLU A 24 -7.48 -7.03 -8.20
C GLU A 24 -7.16 -7.18 -9.69
N LEU A 25 -6.49 -6.19 -10.28
CA LEU A 25 -6.13 -6.18 -11.70
C LEU A 25 -4.83 -6.96 -12.01
N GLY A 26 -4.18 -7.54 -11.01
CA GLY A 26 -2.87 -8.20 -11.17
C GLY A 26 -1.74 -7.25 -11.56
N ILE A 27 -1.89 -5.96 -11.27
CA ILE A 27 -0.85 -4.95 -11.44
C ILE A 27 0.07 -5.01 -10.23
N GLU A 28 1.38 -4.97 -10.46
CA GLU A 28 2.35 -4.98 -9.37
C GLU A 28 2.15 -3.74 -8.47
N CYS A 29 2.11 -3.95 -7.15
CA CYS A 29 2.06 -2.87 -6.18
C CYS A 29 3.05 -3.11 -5.03
N SER A 30 3.53 -2.03 -4.42
CA SER A 30 4.26 -2.05 -3.15
C SER A 30 4.20 -0.68 -2.47
N GLY A 31 4.95 -0.50 -1.40
CA GLY A 31 5.08 0.81 -0.80
C GLY A 31 5.81 0.79 0.53
N TRP A 32 5.71 1.90 1.25
CA TRP A 32 6.32 2.08 2.56
C TRP A 32 5.32 2.66 3.52
N CYS A 33 5.37 2.23 4.78
CA CYS A 33 4.50 2.73 5.83
C CYS A 33 5.29 2.96 7.13
N PRO A 34 4.80 3.81 8.06
CA PRO A 34 5.44 4.00 9.36
C PRO A 34 5.52 2.71 10.15
N ARG A 35 6.49 2.64 11.07
CA ARG A 35 6.63 1.50 11.99
C ARG A 35 5.34 1.20 12.74
N GLY A 36 4.96 -0.07 12.81
CA GLY A 36 3.67 -0.51 13.35
C GLY A 36 2.51 -0.37 12.36
N ARG A 37 2.83 -0.15 11.06
CA ARG A 37 1.87 -0.05 9.96
C ARG A 37 0.79 1.00 10.25
N LEU A 38 1.17 2.19 10.70
CA LEU A 38 0.22 3.18 11.20
C LEU A 38 -0.57 3.84 10.06
N ALA A 39 -1.89 3.93 10.23
CA ALA A 39 -2.82 4.71 9.43
C ALA A 39 -3.86 5.38 10.35
N GLU A 40 -4.64 6.34 9.83
CA GLU A 40 -5.57 7.15 10.63
C GLU A 40 -6.74 6.34 11.22
N ASP A 41 -7.07 5.21 10.60
CA ASP A 41 -8.13 4.30 11.00
C ASP A 41 -7.61 3.05 11.73
N GLY A 42 -6.33 3.05 12.10
CA GLY A 42 -5.65 1.95 12.79
C GLY A 42 -4.56 1.28 11.94
N PRO A 43 -4.07 0.10 12.35
CA PRO A 43 -3.00 -0.58 11.63
C PRO A 43 -3.41 -0.99 10.21
N ILE A 44 -2.53 -0.75 9.24
CA ILE A 44 -2.70 -1.15 7.84
C ILE A 44 -2.69 -2.69 7.78
N PRO A 45 -3.69 -3.35 7.15
CA PRO A 45 -3.75 -4.80 7.04
C PRO A 45 -2.50 -5.44 6.42
N ASP A 46 -2.11 -6.63 6.90
CA ASP A 46 -0.88 -7.32 6.51
C ASP A 46 -0.85 -7.80 5.05
N HIS A 47 -2.01 -7.89 4.39
CA HIS A 47 -2.07 -8.31 2.99
C HIS A 47 -1.52 -7.25 2.01
N TYR A 48 -1.41 -5.99 2.45
CA TYR A 48 -0.82 -4.96 1.62
C TYR A 48 0.72 -5.10 1.59
N PRO A 49 1.35 -5.15 0.39
CA PRO A 49 2.79 -5.39 0.23
C PRO A 49 3.63 -4.14 0.54
N LEU A 50 3.57 -3.71 1.80
CA LEU A 50 4.24 -2.51 2.31
C LEU A 50 5.40 -2.89 3.22
N THR A 51 6.49 -2.14 3.09
CA THR A 51 7.67 -2.25 3.94
C THR A 51 7.65 -1.17 5.00
N GLU A 52 7.77 -1.53 6.27
CA GLU A 52 7.87 -0.54 7.35
C GLU A 52 9.17 0.26 7.27
N THR A 53 9.09 1.55 7.59
CA THR A 53 10.23 2.48 7.66
C THR A 53 10.31 3.13 9.05
N GLU A 54 11.46 3.73 9.37
CA GLU A 54 11.71 4.43 10.65
C GLU A 54 11.07 5.83 10.74
N SER A 55 10.39 6.26 9.66
CA SER A 55 9.65 7.51 9.52
C SER A 55 8.45 7.61 10.48
#